data_AF-E1F6C5-F1
#
_entry.id   AF-E1F6C5-F1
#
_cell.length_a   1.000
_cell.length_b   1.000
_cell.length_c   1.000
_cell.angle_alpha   90.00
_cell.angle_beta   90.00
_cell.angle_gamma   90.00
#
_symmetry.space_group_name_H-M   'P 1'
#
loop_
_entity.id
_entity.type
_entity.pdbx_description
1 polymer ?
#
loop_
_entity_poly.entity_id
_entity_poly.type
_entity_poly.pdbx_seq_one_letter_code
_entity_poly.pdbx_strand_id
1 'polypeptide(L)'
;MFDKLIFASLALQLAWASQTASTAKANPASCDPQNPGLASCDADSCNMEIERQTFCSKCTGGKVPVNGECKTTGEAKMCTAGAGPQAGTCTACTGTQSLYMGGCYDECPYGPSENERVCAEAPAGCNIPNCKSCPDGTCTECNDGFVLGDGNKCVASSVNKSGGLPPGAIAGIAVAVVIVVGGLVGFLCWWFLCRGKA
;
A
#
# COMPACT_ATOMS: atom_id res chain seq x y z
N MET A 1 -3.16 -57.58 -28.48
CA MET A 1 -1.92 -56.81 -28.79
C MET A 1 -1.98 -55.35 -28.31
N PHE A 2 -2.74 -55.03 -27.25
CA PHE A 2 -2.81 -53.66 -26.70
C PHE A 2 -2.55 -53.60 -25.20
N ASP A 3 -1.76 -54.56 -24.68
CA ASP A 3 -1.52 -54.77 -23.25
C ASP A 3 -0.08 -54.47 -22.81
N LYS A 4 0.69 -53.77 -23.65
CA LYS A 4 2.11 -53.46 -23.38
C LYS A 4 2.49 -51.99 -23.52
N LEU A 5 1.51 -51.08 -23.56
CA LEU A 5 1.77 -49.64 -23.72
C LEU A 5 1.32 -48.78 -22.53
N ILE A 6 0.89 -49.36 -21.41
CA ILE A 6 0.32 -48.59 -20.27
C ILE A 6 1.29 -48.37 -19.09
N PHE A 7 2.52 -48.92 -19.12
CA PHE A 7 3.45 -48.81 -17.97
C PHE A 7 4.74 -48.02 -18.22
N ALA A 8 4.79 -47.17 -19.25
CA ALA A 8 5.95 -46.31 -19.55
C ALA A 8 5.67 -44.81 -19.37
N SER A 9 4.77 -44.45 -18.46
CA SER A 9 4.41 -43.04 -18.17
C SER A 9 4.47 -42.73 -16.66
N LEU A 10 5.36 -43.41 -15.94
CA LEU A 10 5.83 -42.95 -14.64
C LEU A 10 7.04 -42.03 -14.86
N ALA A 11 7.01 -40.86 -14.21
CA ALA A 11 8.15 -39.99 -13.92
C ALA A 11 8.45 -38.78 -14.82
N LEU A 12 7.45 -37.99 -15.28
CA LEU A 12 7.77 -36.63 -15.77
C LEU A 12 6.69 -35.56 -15.56
N GLN A 13 6.08 -35.48 -14.37
CA GLN A 13 5.25 -34.32 -13.99
C GLN A 13 5.59 -33.71 -12.62
N LEU A 14 6.86 -33.79 -12.21
CA LEU A 14 7.40 -33.07 -11.04
C LEU A 14 8.33 -31.91 -11.46
N ALA A 15 7.94 -31.11 -12.44
CA ALA A 15 8.74 -29.95 -12.85
C ALA A 15 7.85 -28.76 -13.24
N TRP A 16 7.04 -28.33 -12.27
CA TRP A 16 6.35 -27.05 -12.25
C TRP A 16 5.55 -26.96 -10.95
N ALA A 17 6.27 -27.03 -9.82
CA ALA A 17 6.08 -25.96 -8.86
C ALA A 17 6.62 -24.70 -9.54
N SER A 18 5.85 -24.15 -10.49
CA SER A 18 6.03 -22.79 -10.91
C SER A 18 5.81 -22.00 -9.63
N GLN A 19 6.93 -21.57 -9.08
CA GLN A 19 7.00 -20.45 -8.16
C GLN A 19 6.24 -19.32 -8.84
N THR A 20 4.92 -19.30 -8.63
CA THR A 20 4.18 -18.07 -8.48
C THR A 20 4.77 -17.47 -7.21
N ALA A 21 5.97 -16.90 -7.37
CA ALA A 21 6.43 -15.79 -6.58
C ALA A 21 5.22 -14.87 -6.61
N SER A 22 4.47 -14.92 -5.52
CA SER A 22 3.31 -14.10 -5.33
C SER A 22 3.85 -12.71 -5.59
N THR A 23 3.35 -12.04 -6.64
CA THR A 23 3.44 -10.59 -6.71
C THR A 23 2.51 -10.06 -5.63
N ALA A 24 2.79 -10.42 -4.38
CA ALA A 24 2.45 -9.59 -3.24
C ALA A 24 3.12 -8.26 -3.55
N LYS A 25 2.34 -7.18 -3.48
CA LYS A 25 2.82 -5.81 -3.39
C LYS A 25 4.18 -5.85 -2.68
N ALA A 26 5.27 -5.64 -3.41
CA ALA A 26 6.61 -5.92 -2.90
C ALA A 26 6.72 -5.21 -1.55
N ASN A 27 6.86 -6.01 -0.48
CA ASN A 27 7.15 -5.45 0.83
C ASN A 27 8.39 -4.57 0.63
N PRO A 28 8.46 -3.38 1.26
CA PRO A 28 9.69 -2.60 1.25
C PRO A 28 10.88 -3.53 1.55
N ALA A 29 11.99 -3.39 0.82
CA ALA A 29 13.12 -4.31 0.95
C ALA A 29 13.67 -4.24 2.38
N SER A 30 13.39 -5.27 3.18
CA SER A 30 13.96 -5.41 4.51
C SER A 30 15.45 -5.73 4.40
N CYS A 31 16.23 -5.26 5.37
CA CYS A 31 17.66 -5.51 5.48
C CYS A 31 17.92 -6.57 6.56
N ASP A 32 19.00 -7.32 6.39
CA ASP A 32 19.52 -8.24 7.41
C ASP A 32 20.55 -7.50 8.27
N PRO A 33 20.34 -7.33 9.59
CA PRO A 33 21.32 -6.71 10.49
C PRO A 33 22.66 -7.44 10.52
N GLN A 34 22.69 -8.74 10.23
CA GLN A 34 23.93 -9.54 10.16
C GLN A 34 24.68 -9.32 8.85
N ASN A 35 24.00 -8.88 7.80
CA ASN A 35 24.61 -8.61 6.49
C ASN A 35 23.97 -7.41 5.76
N PRO A 36 24.08 -6.20 6.33
CA PRO A 36 23.41 -5.00 5.78
C PRO A 36 23.93 -4.61 4.39
N GLY A 37 25.17 -4.99 4.06
CA GLY A 37 25.81 -4.68 2.78
C GLY A 37 25.11 -5.30 1.56
N LEU A 38 24.39 -6.41 1.71
CA LEU A 38 23.58 -7.01 0.63
C LEU A 38 22.51 -6.05 0.10
N ALA A 39 21.93 -5.24 0.99
CA ALA A 39 20.92 -4.25 0.64
C ALA A 39 21.53 -2.88 0.29
N SER A 40 22.85 -2.76 0.16
CA SER A 40 23.56 -1.48 0.14
C SER A 40 23.24 -0.59 1.36
N CYS A 41 22.94 -1.21 2.50
CA CYS A 41 22.72 -0.51 3.75
C CYS A 41 24.05 -0.27 4.46
N ASP A 42 24.21 0.89 5.09
CA ASP A 42 25.39 1.21 5.89
C ASP A 42 25.48 0.27 7.10
N ALA A 43 26.70 -0.01 7.55
CA ALA A 43 26.90 -0.81 8.76
C ALA A 43 26.12 -0.16 9.91
N ASP A 44 25.44 -0.98 10.73
CA ASP A 44 24.61 -0.55 11.87
C ASP A 44 23.38 0.30 11.54
N SER A 45 23.12 0.58 10.26
CA SER A 45 21.97 1.37 9.81
C SER A 45 20.77 0.50 9.42
N CYS A 46 20.91 -0.83 9.51
CA CYS A 46 19.79 -1.75 9.49
C CYS A 46 19.20 -1.86 10.90
N ASN A 47 18.45 -0.84 11.31
CA ASN A 47 18.04 -0.67 12.72
C ASN A 47 16.58 -0.24 12.90
N MET A 48 15.81 -0.06 11.83
CA MET A 48 14.39 0.27 11.92
C MET A 48 13.53 -0.99 11.91
N GLU A 49 12.98 -1.41 13.05
CA GLU A 49 12.08 -2.56 13.09
C GLU A 49 10.62 -2.14 12.85
N ILE A 50 9.98 -2.67 11.80
CA ILE A 50 8.56 -2.50 11.52
C ILE A 50 7.99 -3.90 11.25
N GLU A 51 6.98 -4.33 12.02
CA GLU A 51 6.39 -5.68 11.91
C GLU A 51 7.43 -6.83 11.93
N ARG A 52 8.46 -6.74 12.79
CA ARG A 52 9.56 -7.73 12.91
C ARG A 52 10.45 -7.84 11.67
N GLN A 53 10.37 -6.87 10.77
CA GLN A 53 11.31 -6.70 9.67
C GLN A 53 12.15 -5.46 9.92
N THR A 54 13.44 -5.54 9.62
CA THR A 54 14.34 -4.42 9.81
C THR A 54 14.54 -3.67 8.51
N PHE A 55 14.60 -2.34 8.56
CA PHE A 55 14.76 -1.46 7.42
C PHE A 55 15.99 -0.58 7.58
N CYS A 56 16.48 -0.12 6.43
CA CYS A 56 17.70 0.66 6.36
C CYS A 56 17.42 2.15 6.58
N SER A 57 18.03 2.76 7.60
CA SER A 57 17.95 4.19 7.89
C SER A 57 18.98 5.00 7.11
N LYS A 58 20.05 4.36 6.61
CA LYS A 58 21.11 5.00 5.83
C LYS A 58 21.77 4.02 4.86
N CYS A 59 21.80 4.39 3.60
CA CYS A 59 22.34 3.60 2.50
C CYS A 59 23.78 4.01 2.16
N THR A 60 24.49 3.13 1.45
CA THR A 60 25.86 3.36 0.96
C THR A 60 25.90 3.49 -0.56
N GLY A 61 27.06 3.88 -1.11
CA GLY A 61 27.28 3.85 -2.57
C GLY A 61 26.45 4.86 -3.36
N GLY A 62 26.17 6.04 -2.80
CA GLY A 62 25.37 7.07 -3.48
C GLY A 62 23.89 6.70 -3.63
N LYS A 63 23.38 5.88 -2.71
CA LYS A 63 21.97 5.51 -2.60
C LYS A 63 21.32 6.20 -1.40
N VAL A 64 20.00 6.23 -1.39
CA VAL A 64 19.17 6.80 -0.31
C VAL A 64 17.94 5.92 -0.04
N PRO A 65 17.39 5.91 1.18
CA PRO A 65 16.28 5.03 1.54
C PRO A 65 14.97 5.61 1.02
N VAL A 66 14.28 4.85 0.19
CA VAL A 66 12.97 5.19 -0.37
C VAL A 66 12.05 4.00 -0.16
N ASN A 67 10.99 4.19 0.62
CA ASN A 67 10.13 3.11 1.11
C ASN A 67 10.98 1.94 1.65
N GLY A 68 11.95 2.23 2.52
CA GLY A 68 12.83 1.22 3.13
C GLY A 68 13.88 0.59 2.21
N GLU A 69 13.87 0.86 0.90
CA GLU A 69 14.82 0.31 -0.07
C GLU A 69 15.90 1.32 -0.46
N CYS A 70 17.15 0.87 -0.56
CA CYS A 70 18.28 1.70 -0.97
C CYS A 70 18.34 1.91 -2.49
N LYS A 71 17.71 3.00 -2.95
CA LYS A 71 17.66 3.40 -4.36
C LYS A 71 18.77 4.37 -4.72
N THR A 72 19.23 4.34 -5.97
CA THR A 72 20.23 5.32 -6.41
C THR A 72 19.63 6.72 -6.39
N THR A 73 20.45 7.74 -6.11
CA THR A 73 19.98 9.13 -6.05
C THR A 73 19.31 9.62 -7.34
N GLY A 74 19.68 9.06 -8.51
CA GLY A 74 19.03 9.37 -9.78
C GLY A 74 17.59 8.80 -9.91
N GLU A 75 17.30 7.71 -9.21
CA GLU A 75 15.97 7.05 -9.22
C GLU A 75 15.09 7.52 -8.06
N ALA A 76 15.69 8.02 -6.99
CA ALA A 76 15.04 8.50 -5.78
C ALA A 76 14.42 9.91 -5.95
N LYS A 77 13.53 10.07 -6.94
CA LYS A 77 12.87 11.36 -7.26
C LYS A 77 12.11 11.99 -6.08
N MET A 78 11.67 11.16 -5.14
CA MET A 78 10.94 11.57 -3.94
C MET A 78 11.82 12.01 -2.78
N CYS A 79 13.14 12.02 -2.95
CA CYS A 79 14.11 12.24 -1.90
C CYS A 79 15.13 13.30 -2.30
N THR A 80 15.34 14.27 -1.41
CA THR A 80 16.49 15.16 -1.45
C THR A 80 17.63 14.47 -0.72
N ALA A 81 18.64 14.02 -1.47
CA ALA A 81 19.77 13.30 -0.91
C ALA A 81 20.61 14.22 0.00
N GLY A 82 20.95 13.72 1.19
CA GLY A 82 21.86 14.37 2.11
C GLY A 82 23.30 14.37 1.61
N ALA A 83 24.07 15.35 2.07
CA ALA A 83 25.50 15.49 1.77
C ALA A 83 26.35 15.38 3.04
N GLY A 84 27.65 15.12 2.86
CA GLY A 84 28.60 15.03 3.97
C GLY A 84 28.17 13.98 5.01
N PRO A 85 27.96 14.37 6.29
CA PRO A 85 27.55 13.42 7.33
C PRO A 85 26.17 12.79 7.10
N GLN A 86 25.32 13.41 6.27
CA GLN A 86 23.99 12.92 5.90
C GLN A 86 24.01 12.14 4.57
N ALA A 87 25.18 11.93 3.97
CA ALA A 87 25.31 11.10 2.79
C ALA A 87 24.73 9.70 3.06
N GLY A 88 23.92 9.21 2.13
CA GLY A 88 23.21 7.94 2.32
C GLY A 88 21.80 8.07 2.88
N THR A 89 21.33 9.27 3.19
CA THR A 89 19.98 9.54 3.72
C THR A 89 19.22 10.56 2.86
N CYS A 90 17.91 10.62 3.05
CA CYS A 90 17.05 11.69 2.61
C CYS A 90 16.99 12.78 3.69
N THR A 91 17.25 14.02 3.34
CA THR A 91 17.09 15.18 4.25
C THR A 91 15.71 15.81 4.13
N ALA A 92 15.06 15.64 2.99
CA ALA A 92 13.70 16.10 2.74
C ALA A 92 13.03 15.23 1.69
N CYS A 93 11.72 15.07 1.79
CA CYS A 93 10.92 14.37 0.81
C CYS A 93 10.20 15.35 -0.11
N THR A 94 10.04 15.00 -1.38
CA THR A 94 9.30 15.82 -2.32
C THR A 94 7.83 15.38 -2.38
N GLY A 95 6.94 16.20 -2.94
CA GLY A 95 5.53 15.85 -3.13
C GLY A 95 4.76 15.57 -1.83
N THR A 96 4.18 14.37 -1.75
CA THR A 96 3.31 13.91 -0.66
C THR A 96 3.98 12.87 0.24
N GLN A 97 5.26 12.55 0.01
CA GLN A 97 5.99 11.61 0.84
C GLN A 97 6.37 12.25 2.17
N SER A 98 6.48 11.40 3.19
CA SER A 98 6.89 11.82 4.53
C SER A 98 8.28 11.29 4.87
N LEU A 99 9.04 12.12 5.59
CA LEU A 99 10.37 11.78 6.08
C LEU A 99 10.24 10.89 7.31
N TYR A 100 10.97 9.79 7.32
CA TYR A 100 11.06 8.89 8.47
C TYR A 100 12.47 8.34 8.57
N MET A 101 13.14 8.57 9.70
CA MET A 101 14.45 7.95 10.02
C MET A 101 15.47 8.01 8.86
N GLY A 102 15.57 9.16 8.18
CA GLY A 102 16.50 9.37 7.07
C GLY A 102 16.07 8.80 5.72
N GLY A 103 14.81 8.35 5.57
CA GLY A 103 14.23 7.89 4.32
C GLY A 103 12.90 8.57 3.99
N CYS A 104 12.47 8.46 2.73
CA CYS A 104 11.17 8.97 2.27
C CYS A 104 10.19 7.84 2.03
N TYR A 105 8.99 7.96 2.61
CA TYR A 105 7.95 6.93 2.60
C TYR A 105 6.63 7.47 2.07
N ASP A 106 5.97 6.70 1.21
CA ASP A 106 4.61 7.00 0.74
C ASP A 106 3.55 6.77 1.83
N GLU A 107 3.78 5.77 2.70
CA GLU A 107 2.94 5.44 3.84
C GLU A 107 3.79 5.39 5.11
N CYS A 108 3.41 6.15 6.12
CA CYS A 108 4.14 6.19 7.39
C CYS A 108 3.91 4.90 8.19
N PRO A 109 4.97 4.23 8.67
CA PRO A 109 4.84 3.00 9.43
C PRO A 109 3.98 3.15 10.68
N TYR A 110 4.07 4.29 11.39
CA TYR A 110 3.30 4.60 12.60
C TYR A 110 2.37 5.78 12.41
N GLY A 111 1.93 6.03 11.17
CA GLY A 111 1.09 7.19 10.85
C GLY A 111 1.83 8.53 10.80
N PRO A 112 1.13 9.61 10.43
CA PRO A 112 1.71 10.95 10.36
C PRO A 112 2.05 11.47 11.77
N SER A 113 3.14 12.22 11.88
CA SER A 113 3.45 12.97 13.10
C SER A 113 2.69 14.30 13.13
N GLU A 114 2.85 15.05 14.22
CA GLU A 114 2.40 16.45 14.34
C GLU A 114 3.07 17.37 13.30
N ASN A 115 4.25 16.99 12.81
CA ASN A 115 4.96 17.73 11.78
C ASN A 115 4.51 17.28 10.39
N GLU A 116 4.09 18.25 9.57
CA GLU A 116 3.70 17.96 8.19
C GLU A 116 4.87 17.33 7.41
N ARG A 117 4.57 16.26 6.66
CA ARG A 117 5.54 15.45 5.89
C ARG A 117 6.62 14.78 6.74
N VAL A 118 6.33 14.47 8.00
CA VAL A 118 7.18 13.64 8.86
C VAL A 118 6.34 12.52 9.46
N CYS A 119 6.85 11.29 9.44
CA CYS A 119 6.18 10.15 10.05
C CYS A 119 6.40 10.12 11.56
N ALA A 120 5.41 9.66 12.30
CA ALA A 120 5.53 9.42 13.73
C ALA A 120 6.51 8.27 14.01
N GLU A 121 7.16 8.34 15.16
CA GLU A 121 8.02 7.27 15.67
C GLU A 121 7.20 6.14 16.28
N ALA A 122 7.81 4.96 16.39
CA ALA A 122 7.23 3.83 17.08
C ALA A 122 6.92 4.20 18.55
N PRO A 123 5.71 3.92 19.07
CA PRO A 123 5.45 4.03 20.51
C PRO A 123 6.41 3.11 21.28
N ALA A 124 6.93 3.57 22.41
CA ALA A 124 7.86 2.78 23.22
C ALA A 124 7.23 1.42 23.61
N GLY A 125 7.90 0.33 23.24
CA GLY A 125 7.40 -1.03 23.46
C GLY A 125 6.38 -1.53 22.43
N CYS A 126 6.18 -0.81 21.32
CA CYS A 126 5.25 -1.20 20.27
C CYS A 126 5.82 -1.12 18.85
N ASN A 127 6.02 -2.28 18.22
CA ASN A 127 6.44 -2.40 16.82
C ASN A 127 5.26 -2.69 15.87
N ILE A 128 4.03 -2.32 16.28
CA ILE A 128 2.82 -2.53 15.48
C ILE A 128 2.59 -1.28 14.60
N PRO A 129 2.55 -1.44 13.27
CA PRO A 129 2.38 -0.32 12.35
C PRO A 129 0.98 0.28 12.49
N ASN A 130 0.91 1.59 12.26
CA ASN A 130 -0.29 2.42 12.35
C ASN A 130 -0.98 2.38 13.72
N CYS A 131 -0.29 1.89 14.75
CA CYS A 131 -0.80 1.89 16.10
C CYS A 131 -0.43 3.18 16.84
N LYS A 132 -1.44 3.83 17.40
CA LYS A 132 -1.32 5.06 18.17
C LYS A 132 -1.05 4.80 19.65
N SER A 133 -1.64 3.74 20.20
CA SER A 133 -1.46 3.37 21.61
C SER A 133 -1.36 1.87 21.79
N CYS A 134 -0.32 1.43 22.50
CA CYS A 134 -0.05 0.03 22.79
C CYS A 134 0.31 -0.23 24.26
N PRO A 135 -0.68 -0.22 25.17
CA PRO A 135 -0.44 -0.76 26.50
C PRO A 135 -0.04 -2.24 26.41
N ASP A 136 1.02 -2.62 27.12
CA ASP A 136 1.51 -4.00 27.24
C ASP A 136 1.84 -4.70 25.89
N GLY A 137 2.30 -3.93 24.89
CA GLY A 137 2.71 -4.46 23.58
C GLY A 137 1.55 -4.86 22.67
N THR A 138 0.32 -4.52 23.02
CA THR A 138 -0.89 -4.81 22.25
C THR A 138 -1.51 -3.52 21.75
N CYS A 139 -1.75 -3.40 20.45
CA CYS A 139 -2.40 -2.20 19.92
C CYS A 139 -3.85 -2.11 20.40
N THR A 140 -4.21 -1.00 21.05
CA THR A 140 -5.58 -0.70 21.50
C THR A 140 -6.22 0.44 20.72
N GLU A 141 -5.42 1.32 20.13
CA GLU A 141 -5.89 2.46 19.34
C GLU A 141 -5.05 2.59 18.08
N CYS A 142 -5.70 2.65 16.92
CA CYS A 142 -5.04 2.88 15.63
C CYS A 142 -5.07 4.36 15.25
N ASN A 143 -4.15 4.76 14.37
CA ASN A 143 -4.18 6.08 13.75
C ASN A 143 -5.41 6.25 12.83
N ASP A 144 -5.75 7.50 12.55
CA ASP A 144 -6.86 7.85 11.66
C ASP A 144 -6.77 7.11 10.30
N GLY A 145 -7.90 6.54 9.87
CA GLY A 145 -7.97 5.75 8.64
C GLY A 145 -7.61 4.26 8.80
N PHE A 146 -7.33 3.80 10.02
CA PHE A 146 -7.08 2.40 10.36
C PHE A 146 -8.02 1.90 11.47
N VAL A 147 -8.37 0.61 11.43
CA VAL A 147 -9.16 -0.07 12.47
C VAL A 147 -8.39 -1.25 13.05
N LEU A 148 -8.68 -1.59 14.30
CA LEU A 148 -8.20 -2.83 14.93
C LEU A 148 -8.79 -4.02 14.16
N GLY A 149 -7.93 -4.77 13.48
CA GLY A 149 -8.25 -6.05 12.86
C GLY A 149 -7.94 -7.24 13.76
N ASP A 150 -8.00 -8.43 13.20
CA ASP A 150 -7.64 -9.67 13.89
C ASP A 150 -6.19 -9.62 14.43
N GLY A 151 -6.02 -10.05 15.67
CA GLY A 151 -4.70 -10.12 16.32
C GLY A 151 -4.12 -8.76 16.72
N ASN A 152 -4.96 -7.74 16.96
CA ASN A 152 -4.55 -6.40 17.42
C ASN A 152 -3.59 -5.69 16.46
N LYS A 153 -3.79 -5.90 15.16
CA LYS A 153 -3.09 -5.18 14.10
C LYS A 153 -3.98 -4.09 13.52
N CYS A 154 -3.40 -2.92 13.23
CA CYS A 154 -4.10 -1.86 12.53
C CYS A 154 -4.15 -2.16 11.05
N VAL A 155 -5.34 -2.45 10.55
CA VAL A 155 -5.60 -2.62 9.11
C VAL A 155 -6.24 -1.35 8.58
N ALA A 156 -5.92 -0.99 7.34
CA ALA A 156 -6.57 0.14 6.69
C ALA A 156 -8.09 -0.07 6.75
N SER A 157 -8.81 0.95 7.22
CA SER A 157 -10.26 0.89 7.31
C SER A 157 -10.80 0.54 5.93
N SER A 158 -11.47 -0.60 5.80
CA SER A 158 -12.12 -1.05 4.55
C SER A 158 -13.36 -0.20 4.20
N VAL A 159 -13.58 0.91 4.90
CA VAL A 159 -14.29 2.04 4.31
C VAL A 159 -13.44 2.49 3.14
N ASN A 160 -13.83 2.05 1.95
CA ASN A 160 -13.20 2.41 0.69
C ASN A 160 -12.62 3.82 0.78
N LYS A 161 -11.36 3.97 0.37
CA LYS A 161 -10.84 5.23 -0.17
C LYS A 161 -11.54 5.49 -1.51
N SER A 162 -12.87 5.42 -1.52
CA SER A 162 -13.71 6.20 -2.41
C SER A 162 -13.37 7.62 -2.03
N GLY A 163 -12.42 8.23 -2.75
CA GLY A 163 -12.17 9.66 -2.67
C GLY A 163 -13.53 10.33 -2.59
N GLY A 164 -13.73 11.12 -1.53
CA GLY A 164 -14.99 11.76 -1.21
C GLY A 164 -15.49 12.49 -2.45
N LEU A 165 -16.39 11.83 -3.19
CA LEU A 165 -17.26 12.54 -4.09
C LEU A 165 -18.10 13.43 -3.19
N PRO A 166 -18.21 14.72 -3.51
CA PRO A 166 -19.07 15.62 -2.77
C PRO A 166 -20.46 14.96 -2.62
N PRO A 167 -21.14 15.10 -1.47
CA PRO A 167 -22.43 14.46 -1.18
C PRO A 167 -23.59 14.90 -2.11
N GLY A 168 -23.30 15.49 -3.28
CA GLY A 168 -24.26 16.00 -4.26
C GLY A 168 -24.47 15.17 -5.53
N ALA A 169 -23.92 13.96 -5.68
CA ALA A 169 -24.06 13.16 -6.92
C ALA A 169 -25.06 11.99 -6.82
N ILE A 170 -25.45 11.56 -5.62
CA ILE A 170 -26.39 10.43 -5.41
C ILE A 170 -27.84 10.96 -5.33
N ALA A 171 -28.22 11.78 -6.31
CA ALA A 171 -29.60 12.25 -6.50
C ALA A 171 -30.04 12.30 -7.98
N GLY A 172 -29.17 11.94 -8.93
CA GLY A 172 -29.46 12.10 -10.37
C GLY A 172 -30.11 10.89 -11.05
N ILE A 173 -29.89 9.67 -10.54
CA ILE A 173 -30.27 8.45 -11.29
C ILE A 173 -31.79 8.18 -11.19
N ALA A 174 -32.45 8.60 -10.11
CA ALA A 174 -33.89 8.42 -9.95
C ALA A 174 -34.72 9.26 -10.94
N VAL A 175 -34.27 10.47 -11.27
CA VAL A 175 -35.02 11.39 -12.15
C VAL A 175 -34.97 10.93 -13.61
N ALA A 176 -33.83 10.39 -14.06
CA ALA A 176 -33.68 9.90 -15.42
C ALA A 176 -34.65 8.74 -15.72
N VAL A 177 -34.84 7.81 -14.77
CA VAL A 177 -35.80 6.70 -14.93
C VAL A 177 -37.23 7.20 -14.98
N VAL A 178 -37.61 8.17 -14.14
CA VAL A 178 -38.97 8.74 -14.13
C VAL A 178 -39.27 9.50 -15.43
N ILE A 179 -38.29 10.23 -15.99
CA ILE A 179 -38.45 10.91 -17.29
C ILE A 179 -38.58 9.89 -18.43
N VAL A 180 -37.78 8.82 -18.42
CA VAL A 180 -37.87 7.77 -19.46
C VAL A 180 -39.21 7.05 -19.37
N VAL A 181 -39.65 6.64 -18.19
CA VAL A 181 -40.94 5.95 -17.99
C VAL A 181 -42.12 6.91 -18.27
N GLY A 182 -42.07 8.14 -17.77
CA GLY A 182 -43.10 9.16 -18.02
C GLY A 182 -43.20 9.56 -19.49
N GLY A 183 -42.05 9.70 -20.18
CA GLY A 183 -41.98 9.98 -21.60
C GLY A 183 -42.49 8.81 -22.46
N LEU A 184 -42.17 7.57 -22.09
CA LEU A 184 -42.66 6.38 -22.81
C LEU A 184 -44.18 6.24 -22.69
N VAL A 185 -44.72 6.45 -21.48
CA VAL A 185 -46.17 6.38 -21.21
C VAL A 185 -46.90 7.54 -21.90
N GLY A 186 -46.35 8.75 -21.86
CA GLY A 186 -46.92 9.91 -22.56
C GLY A 186 -46.92 9.73 -24.08
N PHE A 187 -45.83 9.21 -24.65
CA PHE A 187 -45.74 8.91 -26.08
C PHE A 187 -46.71 7.80 -26.49
N LEU A 188 -46.86 6.74 -25.69
CA LEU A 188 -47.86 5.69 -25.94
C LEU A 188 -49.29 6.23 -25.87
N CYS A 189 -49.60 7.11 -24.91
CA CYS A 189 -50.93 7.68 -24.76
C CYS A 189 -51.26 8.64 -25.93
N TRP A 190 -50.31 9.49 -26.34
CA TRP A 190 -50.44 10.30 -27.56
C TRP A 190 -50.60 9.41 -28.79
N TRP A 191 -49.76 8.39 -28.94
CA TRP A 191 -49.78 7.52 -30.12
C TRP A 191 -51.09 6.76 -30.25
N PHE A 192 -51.65 6.22 -29.16
CA PHE A 192 -52.94 5.53 -29.21
C PHE A 192 -54.14 6.47 -29.37
N LEU A 193 -54.12 7.65 -28.74
CA LEU A 193 -55.25 8.59 -28.79
C LEU A 193 -55.27 9.42 -30.08
N CYS A 194 -54.11 9.82 -30.62
CA CYS A 194 -54.02 10.66 -31.81
C CYS A 194 -53.92 9.85 -33.11
N ARG A 195 -53.48 8.58 -33.08
CA ARG A 195 -53.44 7.73 -34.29
C ARG A 195 -54.77 7.00 -34.57
N GLY A 196 -55.70 6.99 -33.62
CA GLY A 196 -57.05 6.44 -33.80
C GLY A 196 -58.03 7.37 -34.54
N LYS A 197 -57.59 8.53 -34.99
CA LYS A 197 -58.43 9.48 -35.75
C LYS A 197 -57.74 9.94 -37.03
N ALA A 198 -57.27 8.96 -37.81
CA ALA A 198 -57.08 9.04 -39.25
C ALA A 198 -57.78 7.83 -39.89
#